data_AF-A0A0G1C5V9-F1
#
_entry.id   AF-A0A0G1C5V9-F1
#
_cell.length_a   1.000
_cell.length_b   1.000
_cell.length_c   1.000
_cell.angle_alpha   90.00
_cell.angle_beta   90.00
_cell.angle_gamma   90.00
#
_symmetry.space_group_name_H-M   'P 1'
#
loop_
_entity.id
_entity.type
_entity.pdbx_description
1 polymer ?
#
loop_
_entity_poly.entity_id
_entity_poly.type
_entity_poly.pdbx_seq_one_letter_code
_entity_poly.pdbx_strand_id
1 'polypeptide(L)'
;MSIARIKEKVKGFFMTERGRGVYLAVIIVLIALTSFGLGRSSQTKVQNQPQVVIQGNVLEISKENTGLSSNTTQNSTSQVSREKGSYTASKRGKKYYPVDCSAVKNLKPENLIYFQTASAAEAVGYTPSSSCQ
;
A
#
# COMPACT_ATOMS: atom_id res chain seq x y z
N MET A 1 19.25 -33.79 14.03
CA MET A 1 18.38 -34.72 14.81
C MET A 1 17.30 -35.29 13.89
N SER A 2 16.87 -36.54 14.09
CA SER A 2 15.92 -37.20 13.17
C SER A 2 14.48 -36.75 13.37
N ILE A 3 13.84 -36.28 12.31
CA ILE A 3 12.45 -35.80 12.26
C ILE A 3 11.43 -36.90 12.63
N ALA A 4 11.76 -38.17 12.41
CA ALA A 4 10.90 -39.30 12.76
C ALA A 4 10.54 -39.32 14.25
N ARG A 5 11.54 -39.16 15.14
CA ARG A 5 11.36 -39.11 16.61
C ARG A 5 10.45 -37.96 17.06
N ILE A 6 10.39 -36.87 16.29
CA ILE A 6 9.51 -35.73 16.57
C ILE A 6 8.07 -36.07 16.21
N LYS A 7 7.83 -36.66 15.02
CA LYS A 7 6.48 -37.10 14.60
C LYS A 7 5.84 -38.08 15.57
N GLU A 8 6.58 -39.07 16.09
CA GLU A 8 6.06 -40.02 17.08
C GLU A 8 5.63 -39.34 18.39
N LYS A 9 6.52 -38.52 18.99
CA LYS A 9 6.20 -37.78 20.22
C LYS A 9 4.99 -36.85 20.06
N VAL A 10 4.90 -36.12 18.94
CA VAL A 10 3.79 -35.21 18.66
C VAL A 10 2.47 -35.98 18.48
N LYS A 11 2.48 -37.13 17.79
CA LYS A 11 1.29 -37.98 17.64
C LYS A 11 0.78 -38.53 18.97
N GLY A 12 1.67 -38.98 19.85
CA GLY A 12 1.31 -39.43 21.20
C GLY A 12 0.73 -38.32 22.08
N PHE A 13 1.26 -37.10 21.98
CA PHE A 13 0.76 -35.96 22.75
C PHE A 13 -0.67 -35.56 22.34
N PHE A 14 -1.00 -35.59 21.04
CA PHE A 14 -2.34 -35.26 20.56
C PHE A 14 -3.42 -36.30 20.87
N MET A 15 -3.06 -37.57 21.09
CA MET A 15 -4.02 -38.63 21.47
C MET A 15 -4.35 -38.68 22.98
N THR A 16 -3.76 -37.78 23.78
CA THR A 16 -4.05 -37.67 25.22
C THR A 16 -5.21 -36.70 25.48
N GLU A 17 -6.13 -37.01 26.41
CA GLU A 17 -7.24 -36.14 26.81
C GLU A 17 -6.83 -34.67 27.06
N ARG A 18 -5.76 -34.46 27.85
CA ARG A 18 -5.17 -33.14 28.11
C ARG A 18 -4.59 -32.48 26.85
N GLY A 19 -4.06 -33.29 25.93
CA GLY A 19 -3.52 -32.85 24.65
C GLY A 19 -4.56 -32.31 23.68
N ARG A 20 -5.81 -32.83 23.72
CA ARG A 20 -6.94 -32.28 22.96
C ARG A 20 -7.24 -30.82 23.34
N GLY A 21 -7.20 -30.48 24.62
CA GLY A 21 -7.35 -29.10 25.10
C GLY A 21 -6.21 -28.19 24.62
N VAL A 22 -4.96 -28.65 24.73
CA VAL A 22 -3.78 -27.91 24.23
C VAL A 22 -3.84 -27.72 22.71
N TYR A 23 -4.29 -28.71 21.95
CA TYR A 23 -4.45 -28.63 20.50
C TYR A 23 -5.46 -27.56 20.09
N LEU A 24 -6.64 -27.54 20.72
CA LEU A 24 -7.66 -26.51 20.50
C LEU A 24 -7.13 -25.11 20.85
N ALA A 25 -6.42 -24.96 21.97
CA ALA A 25 -5.80 -23.69 22.35
C ALA A 25 -4.76 -23.21 21.30
N VAL A 26 -3.91 -24.10 20.79
CA VAL A 26 -2.93 -23.77 19.73
C VAL A 26 -3.62 -23.39 18.42
N ILE A 27 -4.70 -24.08 18.04
CA ILE A 27 -5.51 -23.72 16.86
C ILE A 27 -6.13 -22.32 17.03
N ILE A 28 -6.73 -22.03 18.18
CA ILE A 28 -7.34 -20.73 18.47
C ILE A 28 -6.29 -19.60 18.41
N VAL A 29 -5.09 -19.83 18.97
CA VAL A 29 -3.97 -18.87 18.88
C VAL A 29 -3.53 -18.67 17.43
N LEU A 30 -3.46 -19.72 16.61
CA LEU A 30 -3.12 -19.58 15.19
C LEU A 30 -4.19 -18.81 14.40
N ILE A 31 -5.49 -19.05 14.67
CA ILE A 31 -6.59 -18.30 14.05
C ILE A 31 -6.58 -16.83 14.47
N ALA A 32 -6.26 -16.53 15.73
CA ALA A 32 -6.12 -15.17 16.23
C ALA A 32 -4.94 -14.46 15.56
N LEU A 33 -3.77 -15.11 15.46
CA LEU A 33 -2.57 -14.54 14.85
C LEU A 33 -2.73 -14.31 13.34
N THR A 34 -3.38 -15.22 12.59
CA THR A 34 -3.64 -15.02 11.16
C THR A 34 -4.65 -13.89 10.93
N SER A 35 -5.75 -13.87 11.70
CA SER A 35 -6.75 -12.78 11.64
C SER A 35 -6.15 -11.41 11.98
N PHE A 36 -5.33 -11.35 13.04
CA PHE A 36 -4.63 -10.12 13.44
C PHE A 36 -3.58 -9.68 12.42
N GLY A 37 -2.82 -10.62 11.86
CA GLY A 37 -1.83 -10.34 10.81
C GLY A 37 -2.48 -9.75 9.55
N LEU A 38 -3.61 -10.32 9.11
CA LEU A 38 -4.42 -9.80 8.01
C LEU A 38 -4.98 -8.40 8.35
N GLY A 39 -5.54 -8.22 9.55
CA GLY A 39 -6.03 -6.91 10.02
C GLY A 39 -4.95 -5.83 10.04
N ARG A 40 -3.73 -6.17 10.48
CA ARG A 40 -2.57 -5.25 10.47
C ARG A 40 -2.12 -4.93 9.05
N SER A 41 -2.19 -5.88 8.11
CA SER A 41 -1.92 -5.66 6.68
C SER A 41 -3.01 -4.80 5.99
N SER A 42 -4.24 -4.85 6.50
CA SER A 42 -5.37 -4.03 6.05
C SER A 42 -5.17 -2.51 6.27
N GLN A 43 -4.17 -2.09 7.06
CA GLN A 43 -3.67 -0.70 7.13
C GLN A 43 -2.87 -0.27 5.89
N THR A 44 -3.22 -0.79 4.71
CA THR A 44 -2.79 -0.22 3.44
C THR A 44 -3.44 1.16 3.32
N LYS A 45 -2.63 2.22 3.46
CA LYS A 45 -3.10 3.61 3.28
C LYS A 45 -3.90 3.69 1.98
N VAL A 46 -5.17 4.10 2.06
CA VAL A 46 -6.03 4.28 0.89
C VAL A 46 -5.55 5.52 0.14
N GLN A 47 -4.48 5.36 -0.65
CA GLN A 47 -3.74 6.43 -1.31
C GLN A 47 -4.48 7.01 -2.53
N ASN A 48 -5.82 6.93 -2.52
CA ASN A 48 -6.73 7.44 -3.54
C ASN A 48 -8.14 7.68 -2.96
N GLN A 49 -8.24 8.18 -1.71
CA GLN A 49 -9.44 8.90 -1.32
C GLN A 49 -9.39 10.32 -1.92
N PRO A 50 -10.40 10.76 -2.70
CA PRO A 50 -10.51 12.16 -3.07
C PRO A 50 -10.77 12.97 -1.80
N GLN A 51 -9.84 13.87 -1.47
CA GLN A 51 -9.99 14.74 -0.32
C GLN A 51 -11.14 15.71 -0.57
N VAL A 52 -12.28 15.48 0.10
CA VAL A 52 -13.47 16.32 0.02
C VAL A 52 -13.16 17.63 0.75
N VAL A 53 -12.62 18.60 0.03
CA VAL A 53 -12.41 19.96 0.53
C VAL A 53 -13.76 20.64 0.65
N ILE A 54 -14.34 20.60 1.85
CA ILE A 54 -15.42 21.50 2.23
C ILE A 54 -14.82 22.92 2.24
N GLN A 55 -15.03 23.68 1.16
CA GLN A 55 -14.76 25.12 1.14
C GLN A 55 -15.85 25.85 1.95
N GLY A 56 -15.82 25.67 3.27
CA GLY A 56 -16.45 26.61 4.18
C GLY A 56 -15.51 27.80 4.34
N ASN A 57 -15.98 29.01 4.03
CA ASN A 57 -15.29 30.24 4.38
C ASN A 57 -15.33 30.42 5.91
N VAL A 58 -14.40 29.78 6.62
CA VAL A 58 -14.15 30.07 8.02
C VAL A 58 -13.39 31.39 8.07
N LEU A 59 -14.05 32.46 8.49
CA LEU A 59 -13.41 33.76 8.71
C LEU A 59 -12.49 33.64 9.93
N GLU A 60 -11.19 33.46 9.70
CA GLU A 60 -10.18 33.54 10.76
C GLU A 60 -10.14 34.96 11.33
N ILE A 61 -10.77 35.15 12.50
CA ILE A 61 -10.61 36.36 13.30
C ILE A 61 -9.26 36.26 14.03
N SER A 62 -8.19 36.52 13.29
CA SER A 62 -6.82 36.52 13.79
C SER A 62 -6.61 37.62 14.82
N LYS A 63 -6.40 37.25 16.09
CA LYS A 63 -5.86 38.14 17.11
C LYS A 63 -4.34 38.01 17.23
N GLU A 64 -3.67 38.88 16.49
CA GLU A 64 -2.57 39.73 16.98
C GLU A 64 -1.66 39.16 18.08
N ASN A 65 -0.41 38.86 17.74
CA ASN A 65 0.75 39.61 18.28
C ASN A 65 2.04 39.37 17.47
N THR A 66 2.62 40.46 16.95
CA THR A 66 4.05 40.86 17.00
C THR A 66 5.07 39.71 17.14
N GLY A 67 5.94 39.39 16.16
CA GLY A 67 7.03 40.24 15.62
C GLY A 67 8.21 40.29 16.62
N LEU A 68 9.48 39.95 16.33
CA LEU A 68 10.27 39.69 15.11
C LEU A 68 11.35 38.60 15.47
N SER A 69 12.35 38.13 14.72
CA SER A 69 12.98 38.50 13.43
C SER A 69 13.73 37.29 12.79
N SER A 70 14.50 37.52 11.72
CA SER A 70 15.12 36.50 10.85
C SER A 70 16.48 35.95 11.33
N ASN A 71 16.74 34.65 11.09
CA ASN A 71 17.82 34.26 10.17
C ASN A 71 17.79 32.78 9.69
N THR A 72 17.75 32.64 8.36
CA THR A 72 18.32 31.58 7.49
C THR A 72 18.66 30.19 8.06
N THR A 73 17.99 29.17 7.51
CA THR A 73 18.66 27.96 6.97
C THR A 73 17.94 27.52 5.69
N GLN A 74 18.70 27.01 4.73
CA GLN A 74 18.29 26.82 3.33
C GLN A 74 17.34 25.61 3.17
N ASN A 75 16.18 25.83 2.55
CA ASN A 75 15.87 25.52 1.15
C ASN A 75 15.90 24.03 0.75
N SER A 76 14.73 23.40 0.78
CA SER A 76 14.30 22.39 -0.20
C SER A 76 12.78 22.28 -0.16
N THR A 77 12.09 23.34 -0.56
CA THR A 77 10.63 23.31 -0.74
C THR A 77 10.32 22.53 -2.01
N SER A 78 10.29 21.20 -1.91
CA SER A 78 9.72 20.35 -2.94
C SER A 78 8.25 20.73 -3.11
N GLN A 79 7.96 21.57 -4.09
CA GLN A 79 6.60 21.80 -4.54
C GLN A 79 6.01 20.46 -4.95
N VAL A 80 5.14 19.88 -4.12
CA VAL A 80 4.32 18.73 -4.51
C VAL A 80 3.21 19.24 -5.43
N SER A 81 3.63 19.68 -6.62
CA SER A 81 2.87 19.44 -7.83
C SER A 81 2.41 17.99 -7.78
N ARG A 82 1.11 17.75 -7.97
CA ARG A 82 0.59 16.40 -8.09
C ARG A 82 0.95 15.88 -9.49
N GLU A 83 2.24 15.65 -9.69
CA GLU A 83 2.81 15.13 -10.93
C GLU A 83 2.08 13.83 -11.26
N LYS A 84 1.46 13.79 -12.44
CA LYS A 84 0.84 12.57 -12.95
C LYS A 84 1.98 11.59 -13.17
N GLY A 85 2.09 10.59 -12.30
CA GLY A 85 3.25 9.69 -12.23
C GLY A 85 3.66 9.19 -13.61
N SER A 86 4.96 9.26 -13.91
CA SER A 86 5.54 9.24 -15.26
C SER A 86 5.19 8.01 -16.10
N TYR A 87 4.66 6.96 -15.48
CA TYR A 87 4.18 5.75 -16.15
C TYR A 87 2.70 5.53 -15.87
N THR A 88 1.98 5.01 -16.86
CA THR A 88 0.57 4.66 -16.73
C THR A 88 0.26 3.31 -17.36
N ALA A 89 -0.67 2.55 -16.77
CA ALA A 89 -1.09 1.24 -17.24
C ALA A 89 -2.61 1.16 -17.40
N SER A 90 -3.06 0.24 -18.26
CA SER A 90 -4.49 -0.06 -18.38
C SER A 90 -4.92 -1.05 -17.30
N LYS A 91 -5.94 -0.71 -16.50
CA LYS A 91 -6.62 -1.62 -15.57
C LYS A 91 -7.21 -2.87 -16.24
N ARG A 92 -7.42 -2.85 -17.56
CA ARG A 92 -7.89 -4.00 -18.36
C ARG A 92 -6.76 -4.79 -19.02
N GLY A 93 -5.54 -4.27 -19.03
CA GLY A 93 -4.38 -4.86 -19.67
C GLY A 93 -3.35 -5.35 -18.65
N LYS A 94 -2.22 -5.86 -19.17
CA LYS A 94 -1.01 -6.13 -18.40
C LYS A 94 0.18 -5.29 -18.86
N LYS A 95 -0.03 -4.23 -19.65
CA LYS A 95 1.04 -3.35 -20.15
C LYS A 95 1.01 -1.98 -19.47
N TYR A 96 2.20 -1.45 -19.18
CA TYR A 96 2.41 -0.05 -18.83
C TYR A 96 3.13 0.72 -19.95
N TYR A 97 2.98 2.04 -19.92
CA TYR A 97 3.33 3.00 -20.97
C TYR A 97 3.89 4.27 -20.30
N PRO A 98 4.81 5.03 -20.92
CA PRO A 98 5.11 6.41 -20.51
C PRO A 98 3.88 7.30 -20.69
N VAL A 99 3.66 8.30 -19.81
CA VAL A 99 2.47 9.18 -19.88
C VAL A 99 2.37 9.97 -21.20
N ASP A 100 3.50 10.30 -21.82
CA ASP A 100 3.56 11.06 -23.08
C ASP A 100 3.26 10.20 -24.34
N CYS A 101 3.20 8.87 -24.22
CA CYS A 101 3.03 8.01 -25.38
C CYS A 101 1.62 8.10 -25.97
N SER A 102 1.53 8.23 -27.30
CA SER A 102 0.26 8.29 -28.06
C SER A 102 -0.68 7.10 -27.82
N ALA A 103 -0.18 5.95 -27.37
CA ALA A 103 -1.00 4.82 -26.94
C ALA A 103 -1.95 5.20 -25.78
N VAL A 104 -1.49 6.00 -24.81
CA VAL A 104 -2.25 6.43 -23.63
C VAL A 104 -3.48 7.25 -24.03
N LYS A 105 -3.37 8.08 -25.08
CA LYS A 105 -4.45 8.94 -25.58
C LYS A 105 -5.67 8.15 -26.09
N ASN A 106 -5.49 6.86 -26.39
CA ASN A 106 -6.54 5.95 -26.84
C ASN A 106 -7.16 5.12 -25.70
N LEU A 107 -6.62 5.19 -24.48
CA LEU A 107 -7.16 4.50 -23.30
C LEU A 107 -8.21 5.39 -22.61
N LYS A 108 -9.34 4.79 -22.23
CA LYS A 108 -10.37 5.48 -21.42
C LYS A 108 -9.79 5.88 -20.05
N PRO A 109 -9.97 7.13 -19.59
CA PRO A 109 -9.35 7.62 -18.35
C PRO A 109 -9.78 6.83 -17.11
N GLU A 110 -11.02 6.34 -17.07
CA GLU A 110 -11.59 5.41 -16.07
C GLU A 110 -10.75 4.13 -15.86
N ASN A 111 -9.93 3.76 -16.84
CA ASN A 111 -9.15 2.53 -16.87
C ASN A 111 -7.63 2.83 -16.85
N LEU A 112 -7.21 4.08 -16.63
CA LEU A 112 -5.81 4.45 -16.43
C LEU A 112 -5.42 4.33 -14.95
N ILE A 113 -4.29 3.70 -14.69
CA ILE A 113 -3.60 3.66 -13.38
C ILE A 113 -2.27 4.39 -13.57
N TYR A 114 -1.86 5.24 -12.63
CA TYR A 114 -0.58 5.97 -12.70
C TYR A 114 0.41 5.42 -11.67
N PHE A 115 1.68 5.38 -12.06
CA PHE A 115 2.81 4.88 -11.28
C PHE A 115 3.96 5.88 -11.35
N GLN A 116 4.62 6.15 -10.22
CA GLN A 116 5.75 7.08 -10.19
C GLN A 116 7.01 6.52 -10.87
N THR A 117 7.16 5.19 -10.94
CA THR A 117 8.32 4.50 -11.52
C THR A 117 7.90 3.24 -12.28
N ALA A 118 8.68 2.83 -13.28
CA ALA A 118 8.48 1.58 -14.01
C ALA A 118 8.48 0.35 -13.08
N SER A 119 9.45 0.28 -12.17
CA SER A 119 9.57 -0.78 -11.17
C SER A 119 8.32 -0.93 -10.29
N ALA A 120 7.60 0.16 -9.99
CA ALA A 120 6.33 0.09 -9.25
C ALA A 120 5.18 -0.54 -10.07
N ALA A 121 5.20 -0.42 -11.40
CA ALA A 121 4.28 -1.13 -12.28
C ALA A 121 4.67 -2.61 -12.43
N GLU A 122 5.96 -2.91 -12.58
CA GLU A 122 6.51 -4.27 -12.66
C GLU A 122 6.25 -5.08 -11.38
N ALA A 123 6.40 -4.45 -10.21
CA ALA A 123 6.09 -5.07 -8.91
C ALA A 123 4.60 -5.47 -8.75
N VAL A 124 3.70 -4.86 -9.51
CA VAL A 124 2.27 -5.21 -9.58
C VAL A 124 1.96 -6.18 -10.74
N GLY A 125 2.98 -6.57 -11.51
CA GLY A 125 2.88 -7.54 -12.61
C GLY A 125 2.51 -6.94 -13.98
N TYR A 126 2.72 -5.64 -14.18
CA TYR A 126 2.64 -5.02 -15.50
C TYR A 126 3.97 -5.12 -16.25
N THR A 127 3.92 -5.38 -17.56
CA THR A 127 5.08 -5.46 -18.46
C THR A 127 5.24 -4.19 -19.30
N PRO A 128 6.46 -3.87 -19.76
CA PRO A 128 6.69 -2.73 -20.63
C PRO A 128 5.94 -2.84 -21.97
N SER A 129 5.45 -1.72 -22.47
CA SER A 129 4.93 -1.59 -23.82
C SER A 129 6.06 -1.55 -24.85
N SER A 130 6.14 -2.57 -25.71
CA SER A 130 7.01 -2.55 -26.89
C SER A 130 6.60 -1.51 -27.95
N SER A 131 5.44 -0.84 -27.79
CA SER A 131 4.94 0.22 -28.67
C SER A 131 5.34 1.63 -28.22
N CYS A 132 6.05 1.76 -27.09
CA CYS A 132 6.52 3.03 -26.54
C CYS A 132 7.88 2.81 -25.86
N GLN A 133 8.96 3.16 -26.57
CA GLN A 133 10.30 3.31 -26.00
C GLN A 133 10.56 4.79 -25.70
#